data_AF-A0A2D5H235-F1
#
_entry.id   AF-A0A2D5H235-F1
#
_cell.length_a   1.000
_cell.length_b   1.000
_cell.length_c   1.000
_cell.angle_alpha   90.00
_cell.angle_beta   90.00
_cell.angle_gamma   90.00
#
_symmetry.space_group_name_H-M   'P 1'
#
loop_
_entity.id
_entity.type
_entity.pdbx_description
1 polymer ?
#
loop_
_entity_poly.entity_id
_entity_poly.type
_entity_poly.pdbx_seq_one_letter_code
_entity_poly.pdbx_strand_id
1 'polypeptide(L)'
;MLAILFCATLPSFSAAAENPAAQTPVIYESRIQNLFEEKCLSCHNSKTRKAGLDLSSPESILKGSESGRIIQAGDADASLLFQMIESSEMPPDEKKHFSKEELQQLRHWLNAGAHFREKVKTAPAVTQHDIIPLLHLRCVACHGGRRKEAGLDLRTKASIIKGGKSGPAVIPGNPSDSLLLKRIHAGEMPPPRKLVSASVKPMPDNERELLSQWIALKLPEVDAPRSEEETLVTVADRKFWSFQPPVQPKPPKVEGQDR
;
A
#
# COMPACT_ATOMS: atom_id res chain seq x y z
N MET A 1 -60.47 -52.65 26.75
CA MET A 1 -59.51 -51.63 27.23
C MET A 1 -58.50 -51.37 26.14
N LEU A 2 -58.37 -50.09 25.77
CA LEU A 2 -57.33 -49.43 24.96
C LEU A 2 -57.06 -49.93 23.53
N ALA A 3 -57.67 -49.25 22.55
CA ALA A 3 -57.14 -49.10 21.19
C ALA A 3 -56.20 -47.89 21.16
N ILE A 4 -54.93 -48.09 20.84
CA ILE A 4 -53.91 -47.05 20.76
C ILE A 4 -53.88 -46.53 19.31
N LEU A 5 -54.42 -45.32 19.11
CA LEU A 5 -54.27 -44.55 17.86
C LEU A 5 -52.83 -44.03 17.75
N PHE A 6 -52.08 -44.50 16.76
CA PHE A 6 -50.77 -43.97 16.40
C PHE A 6 -50.97 -42.79 15.44
N CYS A 7 -50.85 -41.56 15.95
CA CYS A 7 -50.94 -40.33 15.17
C CYS A 7 -49.57 -40.06 14.50
N ALA A 8 -49.43 -40.41 13.22
CA ALA A 8 -48.22 -40.12 12.44
C ALA A 8 -48.21 -38.64 12.02
N THR A 9 -47.35 -37.83 12.65
CA THR A 9 -47.09 -36.45 12.22
C THR A 9 -46.05 -36.46 11.10
N LEU A 10 -46.46 -36.09 9.88
CA LEU A 10 -45.52 -35.82 8.78
C LEU A 10 -44.83 -34.47 9.01
N PRO A 11 -43.49 -34.38 8.94
CA PRO A 11 -42.81 -33.10 8.97
C PRO A 11 -43.05 -32.35 7.65
N SER A 12 -43.68 -31.18 7.72
CA SER A 12 -43.73 -30.23 6.61
C SER A 12 -42.33 -29.66 6.37
N PHE A 13 -41.63 -30.20 5.38
CA PHE A 13 -40.45 -29.55 4.81
C PHE A 13 -40.93 -28.35 3.97
N SER A 14 -40.87 -27.16 4.56
CA SER A 14 -40.90 -25.92 3.80
C SER A 14 -39.56 -25.81 3.07
N ALA A 15 -39.52 -26.21 1.80
CA ALA A 15 -38.43 -25.86 0.92
C ALA A 15 -38.37 -24.33 0.85
N ALA A 16 -37.36 -23.75 1.50
CA ALA A 16 -37.01 -22.36 1.28
C ALA A 16 -36.76 -22.22 -0.22
N ALA A 17 -37.54 -21.35 -0.86
CA ALA A 17 -37.28 -20.95 -2.23
C ALA A 17 -35.89 -20.32 -2.26
N GLU A 18 -34.90 -21.05 -2.77
CA GLU A 18 -33.63 -20.49 -3.19
C GLU A 18 -33.94 -19.49 -4.30
N ASN A 19 -33.86 -18.21 -3.94
CA ASN A 19 -34.07 -17.10 -4.83
C ASN A 19 -32.98 -17.13 -5.91
N PRO A 20 -33.31 -17.38 -7.19
CA PRO A 20 -32.33 -17.45 -8.26
C PRO A 20 -32.03 -16.03 -8.75
N ALA A 21 -31.56 -15.17 -7.85
CA ALA A 21 -30.90 -13.93 -8.22
C ALA A 21 -29.41 -14.24 -8.33
N ALA A 22 -29.03 -14.92 -9.41
CA ALA A 22 -27.66 -14.83 -9.91
C ALA A 22 -27.41 -13.34 -10.19
N GLN A 23 -26.74 -12.69 -9.25
CA GLN A 23 -26.47 -11.26 -9.26
C GLN A 23 -25.64 -10.95 -10.50
N THR A 24 -26.18 -10.13 -11.41
CA THR A 24 -25.43 -9.60 -12.55
C THR A 24 -24.12 -9.02 -12.02
N PRO A 25 -22.95 -9.40 -12.57
CA PRO A 25 -21.67 -8.89 -12.08
C PRO A 25 -21.67 -7.37 -12.16
N VAL A 26 -21.58 -6.71 -11.00
CA VAL A 26 -21.54 -5.25 -10.93
C VAL A 26 -20.14 -4.80 -11.30
N ILE A 27 -20.02 -4.39 -12.56
CA ILE A 27 -18.79 -3.85 -13.14
C ILE A 27 -18.82 -2.32 -13.13
N TYR A 28 -17.66 -1.71 -12.93
CA TYR A 28 -17.47 -0.26 -12.87
C TYR A 28 -18.17 0.49 -14.02
N GLU A 29 -17.99 0.01 -15.25
CA GLU A 29 -18.46 0.65 -16.49
C GLU A 29 -19.99 0.62 -16.65
N SER A 30 -20.69 -0.19 -15.85
CA SER A 30 -22.16 -0.28 -15.95
C SER A 30 -22.88 0.92 -15.35
N ARG A 31 -22.29 1.52 -14.31
CA ARG A 31 -22.97 2.55 -13.50
C ARG A 31 -22.02 3.51 -12.80
N ILE A 32 -20.94 3.01 -12.21
CA ILE A 32 -20.01 3.81 -11.39
C ILE A 32 -19.22 4.80 -12.24
N GLN A 33 -18.84 4.41 -13.46
CA GLN A 33 -18.14 5.29 -14.38
C GLN A 33 -18.89 6.60 -14.63
N ASN A 34 -20.18 6.53 -14.96
CA ASN A 34 -21.00 7.72 -15.22
C ASN A 34 -21.09 8.62 -13.97
N LEU A 35 -21.18 8.03 -12.77
CA LEU A 35 -21.17 8.79 -11.51
C LEU A 35 -19.86 9.55 -11.35
N PHE A 36 -18.72 8.93 -11.63
CA PHE A 36 -17.42 9.60 -11.52
C PHE A 36 -17.25 10.68 -12.59
N GLU A 37 -17.69 10.42 -13.82
CA GLU A 37 -17.68 11.39 -14.92
C GLU A 37 -18.47 12.66 -14.58
N GLU A 38 -19.68 12.51 -14.03
CA GLU A 38 -20.55 13.63 -13.69
C GLU A 38 -20.10 14.38 -12.44
N LYS A 39 -19.71 13.63 -11.39
CA LYS A 39 -19.57 14.17 -10.03
C LYS A 39 -18.12 14.45 -9.64
N CYS A 40 -17.13 13.81 -10.28
CA CYS A 40 -15.74 13.83 -9.79
C CYS A 40 -14.72 14.38 -10.80
N LEU A 41 -14.88 14.12 -12.10
CA LEU A 41 -13.84 14.41 -13.11
C LEU A 41 -13.59 15.90 -13.35
N SER A 42 -14.42 16.82 -12.85
CA SER A 42 -14.11 18.25 -12.87
C SER A 42 -12.86 18.60 -12.04
N CYS A 43 -12.48 17.76 -11.06
CA CYS A 43 -11.31 17.97 -10.21
C CYS A 43 -10.34 16.78 -10.14
N HIS A 44 -10.84 15.55 -10.23
CA HIS A 44 -10.06 14.32 -10.10
C HIS A 44 -9.85 13.64 -11.46
N ASN A 45 -9.14 14.33 -12.35
CA ASN A 45 -8.79 13.86 -13.70
C ASN A 45 -7.28 13.90 -13.93
N SER A 46 -6.80 13.35 -15.05
CA SER A 46 -5.37 13.26 -15.40
C SER A 46 -4.61 14.59 -15.45
N LYS A 47 -5.29 15.72 -15.65
CA LYS A 47 -4.67 17.07 -15.70
C LYS A 47 -4.69 17.75 -14.32
N THR A 48 -5.87 17.85 -13.70
CA THR A 48 -6.07 18.61 -12.46
C THR A 48 -5.57 17.86 -11.23
N ARG A 49 -5.80 16.54 -11.17
CA ARG A 49 -5.37 15.63 -10.09
C ARG A 49 -5.45 16.24 -8.69
N LYS A 50 -6.61 16.79 -8.30
CA LYS A 50 -6.77 17.38 -6.96
C LYS A 50 -6.53 16.32 -5.90
N ALA A 51 -5.73 16.66 -4.87
CA ALA A 51 -5.20 15.72 -3.88
C ALA A 51 -4.44 14.52 -4.49
N GLY A 52 -3.79 14.72 -5.64
CA GLY A 52 -3.07 13.68 -6.37
C GLY A 52 -3.97 12.58 -6.96
N LEU A 53 -5.30 12.69 -6.87
CA LEU A 53 -6.25 11.66 -7.29
C LEU A 53 -6.67 11.84 -8.75
N ASP A 54 -6.65 10.74 -9.51
CA ASP A 54 -7.16 10.66 -10.87
C ASP A 54 -8.18 9.52 -10.98
N LEU A 55 -9.43 9.85 -11.31
CA LEU A 55 -10.53 8.90 -11.47
C LEU A 55 -10.89 8.67 -12.95
N SER A 56 -10.08 9.16 -13.90
CA SER A 56 -10.40 9.10 -15.33
C SER A 56 -10.11 7.76 -16.00
N SER A 57 -9.40 6.84 -15.35
CA SER A 57 -9.22 5.47 -15.84
C SER A 57 -9.17 4.45 -14.69
N PRO A 58 -9.52 3.18 -14.95
CA PRO A 58 -9.38 2.08 -13.98
C PRO A 58 -7.99 1.97 -13.35
N GLU A 59 -6.93 2.15 -14.15
CA GLU A 59 -5.54 2.12 -13.68
C GLU A 59 -5.27 3.24 -12.66
N SER A 60 -5.70 4.46 -12.97
CA SER A 60 -5.54 5.63 -12.10
C SER A 60 -6.37 5.50 -10.81
N ILE A 61 -7.61 4.98 -10.92
CA ILE A 61 -8.48 4.70 -9.77
C ILE A 61 -7.79 3.73 -8.80
N LEU A 62 -7.21 2.65 -9.33
CA LEU A 62 -6.50 1.63 -8.54
C LEU A 62 -5.18 2.13 -7.95
N LYS A 63 -4.53 3.10 -8.62
CA LYS A 63 -3.33 3.77 -8.12
C LYS A 63 -3.63 4.62 -6.88
N GLY A 64 -4.80 5.25 -6.84
CA GLY A 64 -5.27 6.05 -5.71
C GLY A 64 -4.81 7.50 -5.74
N SER A 65 -4.76 8.13 -4.57
CA SER A 65 -4.51 9.56 -4.39
C SER A 65 -3.20 9.81 -3.66
N GLU A 66 -2.90 11.09 -3.38
CA GLU A 66 -1.83 11.41 -2.44
C GLU A 66 -2.11 10.87 -1.04
N SER A 67 -3.36 10.51 -0.72
CA SER A 67 -3.79 9.84 0.52
C SER A 67 -3.56 8.31 0.52
N GLY A 68 -2.96 7.78 -0.54
CA GLY A 68 -2.74 6.35 -0.72
C GLY A 68 -3.87 5.69 -1.51
N ARG A 69 -4.07 4.38 -1.31
CA ARG A 69 -5.11 3.62 -2.01
C ARG A 69 -6.49 4.08 -1.53
N ILE A 70 -7.38 4.37 -2.47
CA ILE A 70 -8.74 4.86 -2.16
C ILE A 70 -9.81 3.76 -2.16
N ILE A 71 -9.48 2.56 -2.67
CA ILE A 71 -10.38 1.41 -2.78
C ILE A 71 -9.81 0.22 -2.03
N GLN A 72 -10.58 -0.32 -1.10
CA GLN A 72 -10.36 -1.62 -0.46
C GLN A 72 -11.38 -2.60 -1.07
N ALA A 73 -10.95 -3.39 -2.05
CA ALA A 73 -11.83 -4.35 -2.72
C ALA A 73 -12.38 -5.38 -1.71
N GLY A 74 -13.71 -5.58 -1.72
CA GLY A 74 -14.41 -6.45 -0.79
C GLY A 74 -14.88 -5.78 0.51
N ASP A 75 -14.46 -4.54 0.77
CA ASP A 75 -14.84 -3.80 1.97
C ASP A 75 -15.04 -2.30 1.65
N ALA A 76 -16.29 -1.92 1.41
CA ALA A 76 -16.68 -0.54 1.16
C ALA A 76 -16.41 0.36 2.36
N ASP A 77 -16.64 -0.12 3.59
CA ASP A 77 -16.49 0.70 4.80
C ASP A 77 -15.03 1.00 5.12
N ALA A 78 -14.11 0.13 4.70
CA ALA A 78 -12.67 0.37 4.75
C ALA A 78 -12.13 1.21 3.57
N SER A 79 -12.94 1.48 2.54
CA SER A 79 -12.51 2.23 1.36
C SER A 79 -12.58 3.74 1.62
N LEU A 80 -11.43 4.44 1.59
CA LEU A 80 -11.38 5.89 1.77
C LEU A 80 -12.30 6.64 0.80
N LEU A 81 -12.40 6.18 -0.46
CA LEU A 81 -13.32 6.75 -1.44
C LEU A 81 -14.76 6.77 -0.94
N PHE A 82 -15.21 5.68 -0.34
CA PHE A 82 -16.57 5.55 0.16
C PHE A 82 -16.79 6.41 1.40
N GLN A 83 -15.85 6.42 2.34
CA GLN A 83 -15.90 7.24 3.56
C GLN A 83 -16.04 8.74 3.24
N MET A 84 -15.26 9.25 2.28
CA MET A 84 -15.32 10.66 1.88
C MET A 84 -16.64 11.04 1.19
N ILE A 85 -17.26 10.10 0.48
CA ILE A 85 -18.55 10.33 -0.20
C ILE A 85 -19.72 10.18 0.79
N GLU A 86 -19.70 9.18 1.66
CA GLU A 86 -20.75 8.96 2.68
C GLU A 86 -20.80 10.09 3.70
N SER A 87 -19.63 10.63 4.09
CA SER A 87 -19.53 11.82 4.95
C SER A 87 -19.90 13.13 4.26
N SER A 88 -20.19 13.10 2.96
CA SER A 88 -20.49 14.29 2.14
C SER A 88 -19.34 15.33 2.11
N GLU A 89 -18.11 14.91 2.38
CA GLU A 89 -16.92 15.76 2.17
C GLU A 89 -16.56 15.86 0.68
N MET A 90 -16.92 14.83 -0.11
CA MET A 90 -16.75 14.78 -1.55
C MET A 90 -18.03 14.31 -2.27
N PRO A 91 -18.41 14.93 -3.39
CA PRO A 91 -17.82 16.13 -4.00
C PRO A 91 -18.10 17.41 -3.20
N PRO A 92 -17.27 18.46 -3.28
CA PRO A 92 -17.49 19.71 -2.54
C PRO A 92 -18.71 20.54 -3.01
N ASP A 93 -19.28 20.19 -4.16
CA ASP A 93 -20.53 20.79 -4.66
C ASP A 93 -21.70 19.96 -4.14
N GLU A 94 -22.50 20.54 -3.23
CA GLU A 94 -23.66 19.88 -2.61
C GLU A 94 -24.64 19.30 -3.63
N LYS A 95 -24.79 19.94 -4.80
CA LYS A 95 -25.68 19.47 -5.87
C LYS A 95 -25.20 18.18 -6.51
N LYS A 96 -23.92 17.85 -6.34
CA LYS A 96 -23.26 16.65 -6.86
C LYS A 96 -23.11 15.55 -5.81
N HIS A 97 -23.56 15.76 -4.58
CA HIS A 97 -23.57 14.71 -3.56
C HIS A 97 -24.34 13.47 -4.06
N PHE A 98 -23.96 12.32 -3.53
CA PHE A 98 -24.55 11.06 -3.95
C PHE A 98 -25.91 10.88 -3.29
N SER A 99 -26.90 10.43 -4.07
CA SER A 99 -28.17 9.97 -3.50
C SER A 99 -27.96 8.67 -2.70
N LYS A 100 -28.94 8.29 -1.88
CA LYS A 100 -28.87 7.03 -1.11
C LYS A 100 -28.72 5.83 -2.04
N GLU A 101 -29.38 5.86 -3.19
CA GLU A 101 -29.33 4.83 -4.22
C GLU A 101 -27.96 4.80 -4.90
N GLU A 102 -27.37 5.95 -5.21
CA GLU A 102 -26.01 6.04 -5.78
C GLU A 102 -24.94 5.55 -4.80
N LEU A 103 -25.06 5.92 -3.51
CA LEU A 103 -24.21 5.39 -2.43
C LEU A 103 -24.34 3.87 -2.31
N GLN A 104 -25.56 3.33 -2.40
CA GLN A 104 -25.78 1.88 -2.34
C GLN A 104 -25.16 1.17 -3.55
N GLN A 105 -25.23 1.76 -4.74
CA GLN A 105 -24.57 1.22 -5.94
C GLN A 105 -23.04 1.22 -5.78
N LEU A 106 -22.46 2.30 -5.27
CA LEU A 106 -21.03 2.40 -4.99
C LEU A 106 -20.59 1.37 -3.95
N ARG A 107 -21.31 1.27 -2.83
CA ARG A 107 -21.07 0.29 -1.76
C ARG A 107 -21.11 -1.13 -2.29
N HIS A 108 -22.11 -1.44 -3.10
CA HIS A 108 -22.26 -2.77 -3.68
C HIS A 108 -21.12 -3.11 -4.64
N TRP A 109 -20.70 -2.19 -5.51
CA TRP A 109 -19.53 -2.38 -6.39
C TRP A 109 -18.24 -2.63 -5.61
N LEU A 110 -17.98 -1.85 -4.55
CA LEU A 110 -16.80 -2.02 -3.70
C LEU A 110 -16.80 -3.37 -2.98
N ASN A 111 -17.92 -3.75 -2.37
CA ASN A 111 -18.09 -5.04 -1.68
C ASN A 111 -18.03 -6.24 -2.65
N ALA A 112 -18.47 -6.06 -3.89
CA ALA A 112 -18.34 -7.05 -4.94
C ALA A 112 -16.89 -7.21 -5.44
N GLY A 113 -15.93 -6.44 -4.93
CA GLY A 113 -14.51 -6.56 -5.28
C GLY A 113 -14.00 -5.49 -6.25
N ALA A 114 -14.76 -4.42 -6.47
CA ALA A 114 -14.41 -3.29 -7.32
C ALA A 114 -13.99 -3.73 -8.75
N HIS A 115 -14.78 -4.61 -9.36
CA HIS A 115 -14.46 -5.18 -10.66
C HIS A 115 -14.57 -4.16 -11.80
N PHE A 116 -13.61 -4.25 -12.73
CA PHE A 116 -13.57 -3.54 -14.01
C PHE A 116 -13.77 -4.54 -15.13
N ARG A 117 -14.31 -4.09 -16.27
CA ARG A 117 -14.56 -4.96 -17.45
C ARG A 117 -13.26 -5.54 -17.98
N GLU A 118 -12.26 -4.68 -18.16
CA GLU A 118 -10.93 -5.14 -18.54
C GLU A 118 -10.17 -5.60 -17.29
N LYS A 119 -9.41 -6.69 -17.43
CA LYS A 119 -8.43 -7.06 -16.42
C LYS A 119 -7.31 -6.03 -16.45
N VAL A 120 -7.50 -4.98 -15.66
CA VAL A 120 -6.47 -3.96 -15.43
C VAL A 120 -5.29 -4.66 -14.77
N LYS A 121 -4.09 -4.49 -15.34
CA LYS A 121 -2.86 -4.82 -14.62
C LYS A 121 -2.79 -3.88 -13.42
N THR A 122 -3.30 -4.34 -12.27
CA THR A 122 -3.20 -3.61 -11.01
C THR A 122 -1.74 -3.21 -10.81
N ALA A 123 -1.47 -1.94 -10.54
CA ALA A 123 -0.15 -1.51 -10.08
C ALA A 123 0.31 -2.48 -8.97
N PRO A 124 1.59 -2.89 -8.95
CA PRO A 124 2.06 -3.84 -7.96
C PRO A 124 1.69 -3.34 -6.56
N ALA A 125 1.18 -4.25 -5.74
CA ALA A 125 0.86 -4.00 -4.34
C ALA A 125 2.04 -3.30 -3.64
N VAL A 126 1.79 -2.42 -2.67
CA VAL A 126 2.84 -1.66 -1.95
C VAL A 126 4.05 -2.54 -1.65
N THR A 127 5.24 -2.11 -2.07
CA THR A 127 6.48 -2.91 -2.01
C THR A 127 7.52 -2.25 -1.11
N GLN A 128 8.67 -2.93 -0.94
CA GLN A 128 9.84 -2.33 -0.29
C GLN A 128 10.29 -1.00 -0.93
N HIS A 129 10.10 -0.81 -2.25
CA HIS A 129 10.52 0.42 -2.93
C HIS A 129 9.67 1.63 -2.55
N ASP A 130 8.43 1.40 -2.11
CA ASP A 130 7.54 2.45 -1.63
C ASP A 130 7.82 2.79 -0.18
N ILE A 131 8.18 1.80 0.65
CA ILE A 131 8.28 1.96 2.11
C ILE A 131 9.69 2.30 2.60
N ILE A 132 10.71 1.61 2.09
CA ILE A 132 12.08 1.79 2.60
C ILE A 132 12.55 3.25 2.44
N PRO A 133 12.30 3.95 1.31
CA PRO A 133 12.62 5.38 1.21
C PRO A 133 11.90 6.25 2.26
N LEU A 134 10.64 5.95 2.58
CA LEU A 134 9.88 6.68 3.62
C LEU A 134 10.48 6.46 5.01
N LEU A 135 10.85 5.22 5.34
CA LEU A 135 11.55 4.91 6.59
C LEU A 135 12.93 5.59 6.66
N HIS A 136 13.64 5.66 5.54
CA HIS A 136 14.90 6.39 5.44
C HIS A 136 14.73 7.89 5.68
N LEU A 137 13.70 8.48 5.09
CA LEU A 137 13.38 9.90 5.22
C LEU A 137 13.01 10.28 6.66
N ARG A 138 12.27 9.42 7.37
CA ARG A 138 11.61 9.80 8.63
C ARG A 138 12.17 9.15 9.88
N CYS A 139 12.73 7.95 9.76
CA CYS A 139 13.03 7.11 10.91
C CYS A 139 14.53 6.83 11.08
N VAL A 140 15.25 6.65 9.98
CA VAL A 140 16.67 6.21 9.99
C VAL A 140 17.63 7.25 10.60
N ALA A 141 17.21 8.50 10.75
CA ALA A 141 17.94 9.51 11.52
C ALA A 141 18.22 9.07 12.98
N CYS A 142 17.27 8.32 13.57
CA CYS A 142 17.36 7.82 14.95
C CYS A 142 17.39 6.28 15.08
N HIS A 143 16.81 5.57 14.11
CA HIS A 143 16.65 4.11 14.12
C HIS A 143 17.31 3.48 12.88
N GLY A 144 18.63 3.61 12.78
CA GLY A 144 19.42 3.18 11.62
C GLY A 144 20.87 2.81 11.97
N GLY A 145 21.76 2.81 10.98
CA GLY A 145 23.14 2.33 11.18
C GLY A 145 23.97 3.20 12.13
N ARG A 146 23.85 4.53 12.01
CA ARG A 146 24.64 5.50 12.80
C ARG A 146 24.10 5.70 14.22
N ARG A 147 22.79 5.57 14.40
CA ARG A 147 22.11 5.72 15.69
C ARG A 147 21.01 4.67 15.76
N LYS A 148 20.96 3.92 16.86
CA LYS A 148 19.97 2.85 17.11
C LYS A 148 19.23 3.12 18.42
N GLU A 149 18.43 4.19 18.46
CA GLU A 149 17.60 4.47 19.62
C GLU A 149 16.68 3.27 19.91
N ALA A 150 16.57 2.88 21.18
CA ALA A 150 15.93 1.65 21.63
C ALA A 150 16.44 0.35 20.96
N GLY A 151 17.65 0.34 20.40
CA GLY A 151 18.23 -0.82 19.71
C GLY A 151 17.58 -1.14 18.35
N LEU A 152 16.73 -0.25 17.83
CA LEU A 152 15.97 -0.46 16.61
C LEU A 152 16.75 0.02 15.36
N ASP A 153 16.69 -0.77 14.28
CA ASP A 153 17.23 -0.44 12.95
C ASP A 153 16.13 -0.72 11.91
N LEU A 154 15.75 0.31 11.13
CA LEU A 154 14.61 0.28 10.19
C LEU A 154 15.06 0.28 8.72
N ARG A 155 16.32 -0.05 8.44
CA ARG A 155 16.88 0.00 7.07
C ARG A 155 16.62 -1.24 6.23
N THR A 156 16.35 -2.38 6.86
CA THR A 156 16.15 -3.65 6.15
C THR A 156 14.95 -4.38 6.73
N LYS A 157 14.22 -5.16 5.92
CA LYS A 157 13.10 -5.99 6.41
C LYS A 157 13.52 -6.88 7.58
N ALA A 158 14.68 -7.54 7.48
CA ALA A 158 15.20 -8.40 8.56
C ALA A 158 15.39 -7.63 9.88
N SER A 159 15.91 -6.40 9.83
CA SER A 159 16.09 -5.57 11.02
C SER A 159 14.78 -5.01 11.57
N ILE A 160 13.83 -4.65 10.70
CA ILE A 160 12.47 -4.22 11.05
C ILE A 160 11.73 -5.34 11.81
N ILE A 161 11.77 -6.57 11.30
CA ILE A 161 11.13 -7.74 11.93
C ILE A 161 11.80 -8.08 13.27
N LYS A 162 13.14 -8.04 13.34
CA LYS A 162 13.87 -8.23 14.60
C LYS A 162 13.46 -7.22 15.65
N GLY A 163 13.22 -5.97 15.23
CA GLY A 163 12.80 -4.89 16.11
C GLY A 163 13.91 -4.43 17.07
N GLY A 164 13.49 -3.88 18.21
CA GLY A 164 14.37 -3.30 19.21
C GLY A 164 14.17 -3.90 20.60
N LYS A 165 14.53 -3.14 21.64
CA LYS A 165 14.39 -3.54 23.06
C LYS A 165 12.94 -3.84 23.48
N SER A 166 11.97 -3.29 22.76
CA SER A 166 10.53 -3.49 23.01
C SER A 166 9.91 -4.62 22.17
N GLY A 167 10.73 -5.46 21.55
CA GLY A 167 10.29 -6.52 20.65
C GLY A 167 10.24 -6.11 19.17
N PRO A 168 9.59 -6.92 18.32
CA PRO A 168 9.44 -6.65 16.88
C PRO A 168 8.84 -5.27 16.61
N ALA A 169 9.39 -4.54 15.63
CA ALA A 169 8.78 -3.27 15.23
C ALA A 169 7.51 -3.52 14.41
N VAL A 170 7.51 -4.60 13.64
CA VAL A 170 6.41 -4.99 12.76
C VAL A 170 6.11 -6.47 12.95
N ILE A 171 4.83 -6.81 12.92
CA ILE A 171 4.32 -8.18 12.85
C ILE A 171 3.78 -8.39 11.42
N PRO A 172 4.48 -9.16 10.56
CA PRO A 172 4.04 -9.40 9.20
C PRO A 172 2.60 -9.94 9.14
N GLY A 173 1.74 -9.26 8.37
CA GLY A 173 0.33 -9.59 8.24
C GLY A 173 -0.59 -8.96 9.29
N ASN A 174 -0.05 -8.30 10.32
CA ASN A 174 -0.85 -7.67 11.37
C ASN A 174 -0.38 -6.22 11.65
N PRO A 175 -0.89 -5.24 10.86
CA PRO A 175 -0.58 -3.83 11.05
C PRO A 175 -1.04 -3.30 12.40
N SER A 176 -2.25 -3.66 12.82
CA SER A 176 -2.86 -3.19 14.07
C SER A 176 -2.06 -3.57 15.30
N ASP A 177 -1.39 -4.74 15.29
CA ASP A 177 -0.51 -5.17 16.38
C ASP A 177 0.96 -4.77 16.23
N SER A 178 1.35 -4.19 15.10
CA SER A 178 2.71 -3.76 14.85
C SER A 178 3.07 -2.53 15.68
N LEU A 179 4.09 -2.67 16.55
CA LEU A 179 4.51 -1.63 17.48
C LEU A 179 4.89 -0.31 16.77
N LEU A 180 5.49 -0.39 15.58
CA LEU A 180 5.85 0.76 14.75
C LEU A 180 4.63 1.64 14.47
N LEU A 181 3.53 1.06 13.99
CA LEU A 181 2.29 1.79 13.72
C LEU A 181 1.63 2.29 15.00
N LYS A 182 1.58 1.48 16.06
CA LYS A 182 1.04 1.91 17.37
C LYS A 182 1.73 3.19 17.87
N ARG A 183 3.06 3.26 17.79
CA ARG A 183 3.86 4.43 18.20
C ARG A 183 3.65 5.65 17.29
N ILE A 184 3.48 5.42 15.98
CA ILE A 184 3.19 6.49 15.02
C ILE A 184 1.78 7.06 15.26
N HIS A 185 0.77 6.22 15.46
CA HIS A 185 -0.61 6.67 15.73
C HIS A 185 -0.73 7.37 17.09
N ALA A 186 0.03 6.94 18.10
CA ALA A 186 0.08 7.60 19.39
C ALA A 186 0.84 8.95 19.36
N GLY A 187 1.42 9.35 18.23
CA GLY A 187 2.21 10.58 18.11
C GLY A 187 3.53 10.55 18.88
N GLU A 188 3.98 9.37 19.29
CA GLU A 188 5.22 9.19 20.05
C GLU A 188 6.45 9.16 19.13
N MET A 189 6.23 8.84 17.85
CA MET A 189 7.27 8.77 16.83
C MET A 189 6.88 9.54 15.55
N PRO A 190 7.74 10.47 15.08
CA PRO A 190 8.92 11.00 15.77
C PRO A 190 8.55 11.80 17.04
N PRO A 191 9.35 11.77 18.11
CA PRO A 191 9.03 12.51 19.34
C PRO A 191 8.91 14.01 19.06
N PRO A 192 7.82 14.69 19.48
CA PRO A 192 7.58 16.10 19.14
C PRO A 192 8.75 17.03 19.49
N ARG A 193 9.42 16.76 20.63
CA ARG A 193 10.58 17.55 21.09
C ARG A 193 11.82 17.41 20.20
N LYS A 194 11.91 16.38 19.35
CA LYS A 194 13.07 16.09 18.50
C LYS A 194 12.90 16.51 17.03
N LEU A 195 11.70 16.94 16.60
CA LEU A 195 11.39 17.24 15.20
C LEU A 195 12.39 18.23 14.57
N VAL A 196 12.64 19.35 15.25
CA VAL A 196 13.54 20.41 14.77
C VAL A 196 15.00 19.94 14.83
N SER A 197 15.44 19.38 15.96
CA SER A 197 16.83 18.96 16.14
C SER A 197 17.27 17.82 15.22
N ALA A 198 16.34 16.94 14.84
CA ALA A 198 16.61 15.81 13.97
C ALA A 198 16.16 16.08 12.51
N SER A 199 15.60 17.25 12.22
CA SER A 199 15.07 17.63 10.90
C SER A 199 14.11 16.58 10.30
N VAL A 200 13.26 15.99 11.16
CA VAL A 200 12.26 14.99 10.76
C VAL A 200 10.86 15.54 10.94
N LYS A 201 9.93 15.12 10.06
CA LYS A 201 8.51 15.47 10.13
C LYS A 201 7.68 14.22 10.47
N PRO A 202 6.54 14.38 11.18
CA PRO A 202 5.58 13.30 11.35
C PRO A 202 5.18 12.66 10.03
N MET A 203 4.93 11.35 10.07
CA MET A 203 4.48 10.61 8.90
C MET A 203 3.00 10.98 8.62
N PRO A 204 2.69 11.55 7.45
CA PRO A 204 1.32 11.88 7.07
C PRO A 204 0.49 10.61 6.84
N ASP A 205 -0.85 10.74 6.92
CA ASP A 205 -1.78 9.61 6.88
C ASP A 205 -1.61 8.68 5.68
N ASN A 206 -1.33 9.26 4.53
CA ASN A 206 -1.09 8.50 3.31
C ASN A 206 0.10 7.55 3.39
N GLU A 207 1.20 8.01 3.97
CA GLU A 207 2.40 7.21 4.16
C GLU A 207 2.20 6.17 5.28
N ARG A 208 1.40 6.52 6.31
CA ARG A 208 0.98 5.56 7.34
C ARG A 208 0.17 4.42 6.73
N GLU A 209 -0.72 4.74 5.81
CA GLU A 209 -1.54 3.76 5.11
C GLU A 209 -0.71 2.86 4.20
N LEU A 210 0.23 3.42 3.43
CA LEU A 210 1.18 2.62 2.66
C LEU A 210 1.97 1.65 3.57
N LEU A 211 2.48 2.14 4.70
CA LEU A 211 3.18 1.31 5.67
C LEU A 211 2.27 0.21 6.23
N SER A 212 1.03 0.54 6.59
CA SER A 212 0.01 -0.43 7.04
C SER A 212 -0.23 -1.53 6.02
N GLN A 213 -0.42 -1.17 4.76
CA GLN A 213 -0.64 -2.14 3.68
C GLN A 213 0.58 -3.02 3.45
N TRP A 214 1.78 -2.44 3.40
CA TRP A 214 3.00 -3.22 3.25
C TRP A 214 3.18 -4.25 4.37
N ILE A 215 2.80 -3.88 5.59
CA ILE A 215 2.78 -4.81 6.73
C ILE A 215 1.73 -5.89 6.53
N ALA A 216 0.49 -5.53 6.14
CA ALA A 216 -0.61 -6.47 5.89
C ALA A 216 -0.25 -7.50 4.81
N LEU A 217 0.50 -7.07 3.79
CA LEU A 217 1.01 -7.90 2.70
C LEU A 217 2.23 -8.76 3.10
N LYS A 218 2.60 -8.77 4.39
CA LYS A 218 3.75 -9.50 4.94
C LYS A 218 5.10 -9.02 4.39
N LEU A 219 5.22 -7.71 4.17
CA LEU A 219 6.44 -7.01 3.77
C LEU A 219 7.01 -7.59 2.47
N PRO A 220 6.27 -7.52 1.35
CA PRO A 220 6.74 -8.02 0.07
C PRO A 220 8.04 -7.30 -0.32
N GLU A 221 9.06 -8.08 -0.63
CA GLU A 221 10.29 -7.62 -1.24
C GLU A 221 10.20 -7.98 -2.72
N VAL A 222 10.43 -7.00 -3.57
CA VAL A 222 10.60 -7.27 -5.00
C VAL A 222 12.08 -7.48 -5.17
N ASP A 223 12.49 -8.75 -5.18
CA ASP A 223 13.73 -9.08 -5.86
C ASP A 223 13.46 -8.79 -7.33
N ALA A 224 14.16 -7.82 -7.91
CA ALA A 224 14.22 -7.78 -9.36
C ALA A 224 14.70 -9.18 -9.79
N PRO A 225 13.99 -9.90 -10.68
CA PRO A 225 14.46 -11.18 -11.17
C PRO A 225 15.77 -10.92 -11.89
N ARG A 226 16.88 -11.04 -11.16
CA ARG A 226 18.20 -10.98 -11.72
C ARG A 226 18.40 -12.34 -12.34
N SER A 227 18.15 -12.46 -13.64
CA SER A 227 18.59 -13.64 -14.36
C SER A 227 20.09 -13.76 -14.17
N GLU A 228 20.62 -14.99 -14.12
CA GLU A 228 22.07 -15.21 -14.05
C GLU A 228 22.82 -14.56 -15.23
N GLU A 229 22.10 -14.26 -16.31
CA GLU A 229 22.57 -13.53 -17.49
C GLU A 229 22.73 -12.01 -17.27
N GLU A 230 22.15 -11.44 -16.20
CA GLU A 230 22.24 -10.01 -15.83
C GLU A 230 23.34 -9.71 -14.78
N THR A 231 24.47 -10.41 -14.84
CA THR A 231 25.69 -9.84 -14.27
C THR A 231 26.10 -8.64 -15.11
N LEU A 232 25.68 -7.44 -14.69
CA LEU A 232 26.08 -6.14 -15.26
C LEU A 232 27.60 -5.96 -15.40
N VAL A 233 28.38 -6.81 -14.72
CA VAL A 233 29.84 -6.85 -14.78
C VAL A 233 30.26 -8.26 -15.18
N THR A 234 30.68 -8.40 -16.42
CA THR A 234 31.20 -9.66 -16.98
C THR A 234 32.60 -9.98 -16.43
N VAL A 235 33.08 -11.19 -16.69
CA VAL A 235 34.49 -11.56 -16.38
C VAL A 235 35.48 -10.69 -17.16
N ALA A 236 35.10 -10.19 -18.35
CA ALA A 236 35.93 -9.27 -19.14
C ALA A 236 35.99 -7.88 -18.51
N ASP A 237 34.88 -7.34 -18.03
CA ASP A 237 34.83 -6.02 -17.36
C ASP A 237 35.71 -5.99 -16.11
N ARG A 238 35.79 -7.12 -15.39
CA ARG A 238 36.67 -7.28 -14.22
C ARG A 238 38.16 -7.21 -14.56
N LYS A 239 38.56 -7.33 -15.82
CA LYS A 239 39.94 -7.16 -16.29
C LYS A 239 40.30 -5.71 -16.59
N PHE A 240 39.34 -4.78 -16.56
CA PHE A 240 39.64 -3.36 -16.76
C PHE A 240 40.61 -2.86 -15.70
N TRP A 241 41.53 -1.96 -16.09
CA TRP A 241 42.69 -1.57 -15.28
C TRP A 241 42.33 -1.09 -13.86
N SER A 242 41.16 -0.47 -13.67
CA SER A 242 40.69 0.06 -12.37
C SER A 242 40.20 -1.01 -11.40
N PHE A 243 39.95 -2.23 -11.87
CA PHE A 243 39.57 -3.37 -11.05
C PHE A 243 40.75 -4.33 -10.79
N GLN A 244 41.92 -4.03 -11.35
CA GLN A 244 43.15 -4.77 -11.10
C GLN A 244 43.90 -4.15 -9.91
N PRO A 245 44.54 -4.95 -9.04
CA PRO A 245 45.42 -4.41 -8.01
C PRO A 245 46.52 -3.52 -8.64
N PRO A 246 46.77 -2.32 -8.11
CA PRO A 246 47.79 -1.43 -8.66
C PRO A 246 49.19 -2.06 -8.54
N VAL A 247 49.93 -2.08 -9.64
CA VAL A 247 51.33 -2.55 -9.69
C VAL A 247 52.24 -1.33 -9.68
N GLN A 248 53.22 -1.28 -8.77
CA GLN A 248 54.23 -0.22 -8.79
C GLN A 248 55.12 -0.34 -10.04
N PRO A 249 55.16 0.66 -10.93
CA PRO A 249 56.10 0.66 -12.04
C PRO A 249 57.51 0.91 -11.51
N LYS A 250 58.51 0.30 -12.16
CA LYS A 250 59.90 0.68 -11.91
C LYS A 250 60.11 2.10 -12.45
N PRO A 251 60.53 3.08 -11.62
CA PRO A 251 60.83 4.41 -12.10
C PRO A 251 61.91 4.35 -13.20
N PRO A 252 61.83 5.21 -14.23
CA PRO A 252 62.90 5.29 -15.22
C PRO A 252 64.20 5.73 -14.55
N LYS A 253 65.33 5.16 -14.98
CA LYS A 253 66.64 5.68 -14.59
C LYS A 253 66.81 7.04 -15.24
N VAL A 254 66.80 8.10 -14.44
CA VAL A 254 67.08 9.45 -14.89
C VAL A 254 68.58 9.68 -14.77
N GLU A 255 69.26 9.93 -15.90
CA GLU A 255 70.62 10.45 -15.89
C GLU A 255 70.55 11.98 -15.92
N GLY A 256 70.51 12.59 -14.74
CA GLY A 256 70.60 14.04 -14.56
C GLY A 256 71.70 14.35 -13.57
N GLN A 257 72.75 15.05 -14.01
CA GLN A 257 73.68 15.72 -13.13
C GLN A 257 72.91 16.82 -12.37
N ASP A 258 72.98 16.80 -11.04
CA ASP A 258 72.58 17.92 -10.20
C ASP A 258 73.25 19.20 -10.74
N ARG A 259 72.44 20.24 -10.97
CA ARG A 259 72.92 21.56 -11.40
C ARG A 259 72.80 22.55 -10.26
#